data_AF-A0AA39QBL0-F1
#
_entry.id   AF-A0AA39QBL0-F1
#
_cell.length_a   1.000
_cell.length_b   1.000
_cell.length_c   1.000
_cell.angle_alpha   90.00
_cell.angle_beta   90.00
_cell.angle_gamma   90.00
#
_symmetry.space_group_name_H-M   'P 1'
#
loop_
_entity.id
_entity.type
_entity.pdbx_description
1 polymer ?
#
loop_
_entity_poly.entity_id
_entity_poly.type
_entity_poly.pdbx_seq_one_letter_code
_entity_poly.pdbx_strand_id
1 'polypeptide(L)' 'FVFLLSTRAGGLGINLTAADTVACHGHDRNPSNDAQAMYRAHRLGQTRQVTVYR' A
#
# COMPACT_ATOMS: atom_id res chain seq x y z
N PHE A 1 4.48 1.94 -15.04
CA PHE A 1 3.40 0.93 -14.97
C PHE A 1 2.69 1.10 -13.63
N VAL A 2 1.35 1.05 -13.60
CA VAL A 2 0.56 1.36 -12.39
C VAL A 2 -0.38 0.20 -12.10
N PHE A 3 -0.46 -0.21 -10.84
CA PHE A 3 -1.39 -1.23 -10.38
C PHE A 3 -2.45 -0.59 -9.48
N LEU A 4 -3.70 -0.65 -9.91
CA LEU A 4 -4.82 -0.04 -9.20
C LEU A 4 -5.50 -1.06 -8.28
N LEU A 5 -5.69 -0.69 -7.03
CA LEU A 5 -6.29 -1.50 -5.98
C LEU A 5 -7.21 -0.65 -5.13
N SER A 6 -8.27 -1.26 -4.59
CA SER A 6 -9.05 -0.64 -3.53
C SER A 6 -8.35 -0.81 -2.18
N THR A 7 -8.50 0.17 -1.29
CA THR A 7 -7.91 0.14 0.06
C THR A 7 -8.33 -1.11 0.84
N ARG A 8 -9.59 -1.52 0.69
CA ARG A 8 -10.13 -2.72 1.35
C ARG A 8 -9.51 -4.01 0.79
N ALA A 9 -9.26 -4.10 -0.52
CA ALA A 9 -8.56 -5.25 -1.10
C ALA A 9 -7.08 -5.31 -0.68
N GLY A 10 -6.43 -4.15 -0.53
CA GLY A 10 -5.07 -4.03 0.02
C GLY A 10 -4.96 -4.49 1.48
N GLY A 11 -6.03 -4.35 2.26
CA GLY A 11 -6.11 -4.84 3.63
C GLY A 11 -6.04 -6.37 3.78
N LEU A 12 -6.39 -7.14 2.74
CA LEU A 12 -6.63 -8.59 2.81
C LEU A 12 -5.37 -9.49 2.80
N GLY A 13 -4.15 -8.92 2.77
CA GLY A 13 -2.92 -9.71 2.94
C GLY A 13 -2.09 -9.95 1.67
N ILE A 14 -2.39 -9.26 0.57
CA ILE A 14 -1.61 -9.32 -0.67
C ILE A 14 -0.15 -8.85 -0.47
N ASN A 15 0.77 -9.39 -1.27
CA ASN A 15 2.19 -9.03 -1.22
C ASN A 15 2.56 -8.09 -2.37
N LEU A 16 3.00 -6.88 -2.07
CA LEU A 16 3.34 -5.84 -3.06
C LEU A 16 4.81 -5.41 -2.97
N THR A 17 5.73 -6.33 -2.67
CA THR A 17 7.17 -6.07 -2.54
C THR A 17 7.84 -5.58 -3.81
N ALA A 18 7.20 -5.69 -4.97
CA ALA A 18 7.70 -5.11 -6.22
C ALA A 18 7.40 -3.61 -6.36
N ALA A 19 6.46 -3.07 -5.57
CA ALA A 19 6.06 -1.67 -5.64
C ALA A 19 6.92 -0.81 -4.71
N ASP A 20 7.43 0.29 -5.23
CA ASP A 20 8.27 1.28 -4.54
C ASP A 20 7.54 2.62 -4.30
N THR A 21 6.42 2.87 -4.99
CA THR A 21 5.59 4.07 -4.76
C THR A 21 4.14 3.69 -4.51
N VAL A 22 3.54 4.25 -3.46
CA VAL A 22 2.12 4.08 -3.12
C VAL A 22 1.46 5.45 -3.16
N ALA A 23 0.37 5.59 -3.92
CA ALA A 23 -0.44 6.80 -3.96
C ALA A 23 -1.86 6.48 -3.46
N CYS A 24 -2.25 7.06 -2.32
CA CYS A 24 -3.59 6.92 -1.76
C CYS A 24 -4.48 8.04 -2.30
N HIS A 25 -5.46 7.71 -3.14
CA HIS A 25 -6.35 8.72 -3.73
C HIS A 25 -7.56 9.09 -2.83
N GLY A 26 -7.87 8.27 -1.83
CA GLY A 26 -8.98 8.51 -0.92
C GLY A 26 -8.67 7.97 0.48
N HIS A 27 -9.23 8.63 1.49
CA HIS A 27 -9.09 8.23 2.89
C HIS A 27 -10.25 7.35 3.32
N ASP A 28 -9.94 6.16 3.84
CA ASP A 28 -10.92 5.38 4.58
C ASP A 28 -11.22 6.09 5.92
N ARG A 29 -12.45 5.95 6.42
CA ARG A 29 -12.83 6.43 7.77
C ARG A 29 -12.01 5.73 8.84
N ASN A 30 -11.55 4.51 8.57
CA ASN A 30 -10.65 3.79 9.45
C ASN A 30 -9.18 4.00 9.01
N PRO A 31 -8.38 4.79 9.75
CA PRO A 31 -6.99 5.03 9.40
C PRO A 31 -6.12 3.76 9.42
N SER A 32 -6.53 2.74 10.18
CA SER A 32 -5.82 1.46 10.22
C SER A 32 -5.90 0.71 8.89
N ASN A 33 -6.97 0.89 8.11
CA ASN A 33 -7.10 0.26 6.79
C ASN A 33 -6.09 0.84 5.80
N ASP A 34 -5.96 2.17 5.78
CA ASP A 34 -4.97 2.86 4.94
C ASP A 34 -3.55 2.44 5.32
N ALA A 35 -3.24 2.41 6.62
CA ALA A 35 -1.93 1.97 7.12
C ALA A 35 -1.63 0.54 6.70
N GLN A 36 -2.61 -0.36 6.85
CA GLN A 36 -2.47 -1.77 6.46
C GLN A 36 -2.22 -1.93 4.95
N ALA A 37 -2.87 -1.11 4.12
CA ALA A 37 -2.64 -1.10 2.67
C ALA A 37 -1.20 -0.64 2.33
N MET A 38 -0.67 0.39 2.99
CA MET A 38 0.72 0.85 2.80
C MET A 38 1.74 -0.23 3.19
N TYR A 39 1.50 -0.95 4.30
CA TYR A 39 2.40 -2.01 4.76
C TYR A 39 2.48 -3.21 3.80
N ARG A 40 1.62 -3.30 2.78
CA ARG A 40 1.74 -4.35 1.74
C ARG A 40 2.92 -4.10 0.80
N ALA A 41 3.24 -2.84 0.53
CA ALA A 41 4.44 -2.45 -0.20
C ALA A 41 5.66 -2.36 0.74
N HIS A 42 5.45 -1.85 1.96
CA HIS A 42 6.49 -1.70 2.98
C HIS A 42 6.68 -2.98 3.82
N ARG A 43 7.14 -4.07 3.17
CA ARG A 43 7.24 -5.41 3.77
C ARG A 43 8.66 -5.96 3.80
N LEU A 44 8.90 -6.99 4.62
CA LEU A 44 10.13 -7.78 4.62
C LEU A 44 10.41 -8.32 3.21
N GLY A 45 11.63 -8.09 2.71
CA GLY A 45 12.01 -8.41 1.32
C GLY A 45 11.96 -7.21 0.36
N GLN A 46 11.45 -6.06 0.82
CA GLN A 46 11.56 -4.80 0.09
C GLN A 46 12.98 -4.24 0.24
N THR A 47 13.68 -4.02 -0.88
CA THR A 47 15.06 -3.51 -0.91
C THR A 47 15.12 -2.03 -1.30
N ARG A 48 14.02 -1.49 -1.82
CA ARG A 48 13.90 -0.11 -2.29
C ARG A 48 13.14 0.73 -1.27
N GLN A 49 13.47 2.01 -1.21
CA GLN A 49 12.72 2.95 -0.37
C GLN A 49 11.29 3.05 -0.90
N VAL A 50 10.30 2.82 -0.04
CA VAL A 50 8.89 2.96 -0.40
C VAL A 50 8.42 4.37 -0.04
N THR A 51 8.00 5.13 -1.03
CA THR A 51 7.43 6.47 -0.82
C THR A 51 5.91 6.39 -0.88
N VAL A 52 5.26 6.95 0.14
CA VAL A 52 3.79 7.03 0.19
C VAL A 52 3.37 8.48 -0.02
N TYR A 53 2.54 8.69 -1.03
CA TYR A 53 1.81 9.92 -1.27
C TYR A 53 0.37 9.71 -0.82
N ARG A 54 -0.13 10.62 0.01
CA ARG A 54 -1.48 10.59 0.56
C ARG A 54 -2.24 11.82 0.11
#